data_AF-A0A7R9C556-F1
#
_entry.id   AF-A0A7R9C556-F1
#
_cell.length_a   1.000
_cell.length_b   1.000
_cell.length_c   1.000
_cell.angle_alpha   90.00
_cell.angle_beta   90.00
_cell.angle_gamma   90.00
#
_symmetry.space_group_name_H-M   'P 1'
#
loop_
_entity.id
_entity.type
_entity.pdbx_description
1 polymer ?
#
loop_
_entity_poly.entity_id
_entity_poly.type
_entity_poly.pdbx_seq_one_letter_code
_entity_poly.pdbx_strand_id
1 'polypeptide(L)'
;QCREISFESHEELLKVLHELHTTMKTYHTYWGEFRTAESKLMLAESQKRKLELSIPPEKLTKRKKFRVIEKDIEKRKNKYNDARTKALKARNDYLLCMDAANAALHKYFVDDLSDIMD
;
A
#
# COMPACT_ATOMS: atom_id res chain seq x y z
N GLN A 1 -7.82 -32.32 27.24
CA GLN A 1 -8.95 -32.08 26.33
C GLN A 1 -9.41 -30.61 26.33
N CYS A 2 -10.32 -30.10 27.17
CA CYS A 2 -10.75 -28.67 27.05
C CYS A 2 -9.60 -27.64 27.15
N ARG A 3 -8.62 -27.85 28.04
CA ARG A 3 -7.47 -26.95 28.17
C ARG A 3 -6.55 -26.94 26.94
N GLU A 4 -6.41 -28.06 26.24
CA GLU A 4 -5.59 -28.17 25.02
C GLU A 4 -6.32 -27.54 23.84
N ILE A 5 -7.63 -27.79 23.71
CA ILE A 5 -8.48 -27.19 22.66
C ILE A 5 -8.51 -25.66 22.79
N SER A 6 -8.63 -25.15 24.02
CA SER A 6 -8.53 -23.72 24.31
C SER A 6 -7.16 -23.15 23.94
N PHE A 7 -6.08 -23.86 24.27
CA PHE A 7 -4.71 -23.42 23.94
C PHE A 7 -4.46 -23.36 22.43
N GLU A 8 -4.88 -24.38 21.67
CA GLU A 8 -4.78 -24.41 20.21
C GLU A 8 -5.57 -23.25 19.57
N SER A 9 -6.77 -22.98 20.07
CA SER A 9 -7.61 -21.87 19.59
C SER A 9 -6.97 -20.50 19.85
N HIS A 10 -6.33 -20.32 21.01
CA HIS A 10 -5.57 -19.11 21.32
C HIS A 10 -4.34 -18.93 20.43
N GLU A 11 -3.59 -20.00 20.18
CA GLU A 11 -2.44 -19.97 19.28
C GLU A 11 -2.85 -19.55 17.87
N GLU A 12 -3.94 -20.11 17.36
CA GLU A 12 -4.44 -19.79 16.03
C GLU A 12 -4.88 -18.33 15.93
N LEU A 13 -5.58 -17.82 16.95
CA LEU A 13 -5.96 -16.42 17.00
C LEU A 13 -4.73 -15.49 17.01
N LEU A 14 -3.69 -15.83 17.77
CA LEU A 14 -2.45 -15.07 17.80
C LEU A 14 -1.74 -15.07 16.45
N LYS A 15 -1.74 -16.17 15.71
CA LYS A 15 -1.15 -16.25 14.36
C LYS A 15 -1.86 -15.32 13.39
N VAL A 16 -3.20 -15.35 13.35
CA VAL A 16 -4.00 -14.49 12.45
C VAL A 16 -3.81 -13.01 12.80
N LEU A 17 -3.77 -12.66 14.08
CA LEU A 17 -3.49 -11.28 14.52
C LEU A 17 -2.07 -10.82 14.17
N HIS A 18 -1.08 -11.70 14.27
CA HIS A 18 0.30 -11.41 13.89
C HIS A 18 0.44 -11.17 12.37
N GLU A 19 -0.24 -11.98 11.57
CA GLU A 19 -0.29 -11.84 10.12
C GLU A 19 -0.96 -10.52 9.71
N LEU A 20 -2.09 -10.16 10.33
CA LEU A 20 -2.75 -8.87 10.14
C LEU A 20 -1.82 -7.70 10.44
N HIS A 21 -1.11 -7.74 11.57
CA HIS A 21 -0.18 -6.68 11.94
C HIS A 21 0.98 -6.56 10.93
N THR A 22 1.51 -7.68 10.45
CA THR A 22 2.62 -7.69 9.48
C THR A 22 2.19 -7.14 8.11
N THR A 23 1.00 -7.53 7.62
CA THR A 23 0.45 -7.03 6.36
C THR A 23 0.09 -5.55 6.45
N MET A 24 -0.45 -5.09 7.59
CA MET A 24 -0.70 -3.67 7.85
C MET A 24 0.58 -2.82 7.76
N LYS A 25 1.66 -3.25 8.42
CA LYS A 25 2.96 -2.53 8.36
C LYS A 25 3.49 -2.47 6.93
N THR A 26 3.42 -3.58 6.21
CA THR A 26 3.84 -3.67 4.81
C THR A 26 3.07 -2.70 3.93
N TYR A 27 1.74 -2.66 4.07
CA TYR A 27 0.88 -1.71 3.36
C TYR A 27 1.29 -0.26 3.65
N HIS A 28 1.46 0.13 4.92
CA HIS A 28 1.83 1.50 5.26
C HIS A 28 3.20 1.90 4.74
N THR A 29 4.19 0.99 4.75
CA THR A 29 5.49 1.23 4.14
C THR A 29 5.35 1.50 2.64
N TYR A 30 4.64 0.65 1.90
CA TYR A 30 4.48 0.84 0.45
C TYR A 30 3.59 2.04 0.11
N TRP A 31 2.62 2.37 0.95
CA TRP A 31 1.85 3.60 0.83
C TRP A 31 2.75 4.84 0.97
N GLY A 32 3.67 4.85 1.93
CA GLY A 32 4.66 5.92 2.07
C GLY A 32 5.57 6.06 0.85
N GLU A 33 6.05 4.95 0.30
CA GLU A 33 6.84 4.91 -0.95
C GLU A 33 6.05 5.49 -2.13
N PHE A 34 4.79 5.06 -2.28
CA PHE A 34 3.87 5.55 -3.31
C PHE A 34 3.64 7.06 -3.21
N ARG A 35 3.31 7.58 -2.02
CA ARG A 35 3.09 9.02 -1.79
C ARG A 35 4.34 9.86 -2.08
N THR A 36 5.50 9.31 -1.79
CA THR A 36 6.79 9.94 -2.12
C THR A 36 7.01 9.99 -3.64
N ALA A 37 6.72 8.90 -4.37
CA ALA A 37 6.83 8.86 -5.82
C ALA A 37 5.83 9.82 -6.50
N GLU A 38 4.59 9.86 -6.02
CA GLU A 38 3.54 10.79 -6.44
C GLU A 38 3.98 12.25 -6.29
N SER A 39 4.49 12.62 -5.12
CA SER A 39 4.99 13.98 -4.87
C SER A 39 6.12 14.37 -5.83
N LYS A 40 7.07 13.46 -6.08
CA LYS A 40 8.18 13.70 -7.03
C LYS A 40 7.69 13.87 -8.46
N LEU A 41 6.69 13.08 -8.90
CA LEU A 41 6.09 13.20 -10.22
C LEU A 41 5.36 14.54 -10.36
N MET A 42 4.53 14.93 -9.39
CA MET A 42 3.81 16.20 -9.40
C MET A 42 4.76 17.41 -9.50
N LEU A 43 5.88 17.39 -8.78
CA LEU A 43 6.90 18.44 -8.86
C LEU A 43 7.52 18.52 -10.27
N ALA A 44 7.82 17.38 -10.88
CA ALA A 44 8.37 17.31 -12.23
C ALA A 44 7.42 17.89 -13.28
N GLU A 45 6.14 17.51 -13.20
CA GLU A 45 5.10 18.02 -14.08
C GLU A 45 4.86 19.52 -13.89
N SER A 46 4.91 20.00 -12.65
CA SER A 46 4.82 21.44 -12.35
C SER A 46 5.98 22.22 -12.99
N GLN A 47 7.20 21.67 -12.96
CA GLN A 47 8.35 22.27 -13.64
C GLN A 47 8.17 22.28 -15.17
N LYS A 48 7.63 21.21 -15.76
CA LYS A 48 7.28 21.18 -17.20
C LYS A 48 6.26 22.25 -17.55
N ARG A 49 5.15 22.35 -16.80
CA ARG A 49 4.10 23.35 -17.00
C ARG A 49 4.65 24.79 -16.95
N LYS A 50 5.54 25.09 -15.99
CA LYS A 50 6.20 26.40 -15.91
C LYS A 50 7.06 26.72 -17.14
N LEU A 51 7.72 25.72 -17.73
CA LEU A 51 8.50 25.92 -18.95
C LEU A 51 7.62 26.10 -20.19
N GLU A 52 6.51 25.37 -20.27
CA GLU A 52 5.50 25.53 -21.33
C GLU A 52 4.88 26.92 -21.34
N LEU A 53 4.61 27.49 -20.16
CA LEU A 53 4.08 28.85 -20.04
C LEU A 53 5.09 29.95 -20.35
N SER A 54 6.39 29.70 -20.16
CA SER A 54 7.44 30.72 -20.32
C SER A 54 8.08 30.74 -21.71
N ILE A 55 7.86 29.72 -22.54
CA ILE A 55 8.55 29.55 -23.82
C ILE A 55 7.52 29.21 -24.90
N PRO A 56 7.51 29.93 -26.04
CA PRO A 56 6.65 29.60 -27.16
C PRO A 56 6.81 28.14 -27.61
N PRO A 57 5.71 27.42 -27.95
CA PRO A 57 5.74 25.98 -28.27
C PRO A 57 6.76 25.60 -29.34
N GLU A 58 6.92 26.44 -30.36
CA GLU A 58 7.83 26.25 -31.51
C GLU A 58 9.32 26.22 -31.11
N LYS A 59 9.67 26.90 -30.01
CA LYS A 59 11.03 26.95 -29.45
C LYS A 59 11.24 25.92 -28.34
N LEU A 60 10.16 25.37 -27.78
CA LEU A 60 10.18 24.49 -26.62
C LEU A 60 10.76 23.10 -26.94
N THR A 61 10.27 22.46 -28.01
CA THR A 61 10.67 21.10 -28.44
C THR A 61 12.12 21.02 -28.94
N LYS A 62 12.71 22.17 -29.32
CA LYS A 62 14.11 22.31 -29.72
C LYS A 62 15.05 22.46 -28.53
N ARG A 63 14.56 22.78 -27.33
CA ARG A 63 15.41 22.96 -26.14
C ARG A 63 15.77 21.62 -25.50
N LYS A 64 17.07 21.37 -25.36
CA LYS A 64 17.62 20.22 -24.64
C LYS A 64 17.03 20.05 -23.23
N LYS A 65 16.83 21.16 -22.50
CA LYS A 65 16.22 21.16 -21.16
C LYS A 65 14.80 20.57 -21.14
N PHE A 66 13.98 20.87 -22.14
CA PHE A 66 12.61 20.35 -22.23
C PHE A 66 12.61 18.83 -22.44
N ARG A 67 13.40 18.33 -23.39
CA ARG A 67 13.55 16.88 -23.64
C ARG A 67 14.08 16.12 -22.42
N VAL A 68 14.98 16.73 -21.65
CA VAL A 68 15.49 16.13 -20.40
C VAL A 68 14.37 16.00 -19.37
N ILE A 69 13.55 17.04 -19.19
CA ILE A 69 12.43 17.03 -18.25
C ILE A 69 11.36 16.02 -18.67
N GLU A 70 11.06 15.89 -19.96
CA GLU A 70 10.11 14.87 -20.43
C GLU A 70 10.61 13.45 -20.13
N LYS A 71 11.89 13.15 -20.40
CA LYS A 71 12.49 11.86 -20.04
C LYS A 71 12.48 11.61 -18.53
N ASP A 72 12.66 12.65 -17.72
CA ASP A 72 12.65 12.56 -16.26
C ASP A 72 11.23 12.34 -15.71
N ILE A 73 10.22 12.99 -16.29
CA ILE A 73 8.80 12.75 -16.00
C ILE A 73 8.44 11.31 -16.33
N GLU A 74 8.82 10.80 -17.51
CA GLU A 74 8.53 9.42 -17.90
C GLU A 74 9.14 8.41 -16.93
N LYS A 75 10.40 8.63 -16.53
CA LYS A 75 11.05 7.81 -15.48
C LYS A 75 10.32 7.88 -14.14
N ARG A 76 9.83 9.05 -13.73
CA ARG A 76 9.08 9.22 -12.47
C ARG A 76 7.68 8.60 -12.56
N LYS A 77 7.04 8.65 -13.72
CA LYS A 77 5.74 8.02 -13.99
C LYS A 77 5.83 6.50 -13.87
N ASN A 78 6.88 5.89 -14.41
CA ASN A 78 7.12 4.46 -14.23
C ASN A 78 7.29 4.09 -12.75
N LYS A 79 8.14 4.83 -12.01
CA LYS A 79 8.29 4.62 -10.55
C LYS A 79 6.99 4.81 -9.77
N TYR A 80 6.17 5.79 -10.15
CA TYR A 80 4.85 6.02 -9.56
C TYR A 80 3.93 4.83 -9.81
N ASN A 81 3.86 4.34 -11.04
CA ASN A 81 3.00 3.20 -11.41
C ASN A 81 3.42 1.92 -10.68
N ASP A 82 4.73 1.66 -10.59
CA ASP A 82 5.27 0.51 -9.87
C ASP A 82 4.93 0.60 -8.38
N ALA A 83 5.21 1.75 -7.74
CA ALA A 83 4.92 1.97 -6.33
C ALA A 83 3.41 1.91 -6.03
N ARG A 84 2.57 2.45 -6.93
CA ARG A 84 1.11 2.39 -6.82
C ARG A 84 0.62 0.94 -6.85
N THR A 85 1.09 0.16 -7.81
CA THR A 85 0.70 -1.24 -7.96
C THR A 85 1.10 -2.05 -6.73
N LYS A 86 2.31 -1.82 -6.22
CA LYS A 86 2.83 -2.45 -5.00
C LYS A 86 2.02 -2.09 -3.76
N ALA A 87 1.68 -0.81 -3.58
CA ALA A 87 0.84 -0.35 -2.47
C ALA A 87 -0.60 -0.88 -2.55
N LEU A 88 -1.19 -0.93 -3.75
CA LEU A 88 -2.53 -1.49 -3.95
C LEU A 88 -2.58 -3.00 -3.67
N LYS A 89 -1.56 -3.75 -4.11
CA LYS A 89 -1.46 -5.17 -3.78
C LYS A 89 -1.39 -5.39 -2.28
N ALA A 90 -0.47 -4.71 -1.59
CA ALA A 90 -0.35 -4.82 -0.13
C ALA A 90 -1.60 -4.36 0.62
N ARG A 91 -2.34 -3.37 0.08
CA ARG A 91 -3.64 -2.98 0.65
C ARG A 91 -4.66 -4.11 0.57
N ASN A 92 -4.74 -4.79 -0.57
CA ASN A 92 -5.66 -5.92 -0.74
C ASN A 92 -5.30 -7.06 0.21
N ASP A 93 -4.00 -7.39 0.32
CA ASP A 93 -3.53 -8.42 1.26
C ASP A 93 -3.87 -8.05 2.72
N TYR A 94 -3.66 -6.78 3.11
CA TYR A 94 -4.05 -6.28 4.42
C TYR A 94 -5.56 -6.40 4.69
N LEU A 95 -6.40 -6.04 3.72
CA LEU A 95 -7.85 -6.16 3.85
C LEU A 95 -8.30 -7.62 4.00
N LEU A 96 -7.70 -8.55 3.24
CA LEU A 96 -7.99 -9.98 3.37
C LEU A 96 -7.60 -10.52 4.76
N CYS A 97 -6.42 -10.15 5.27
CA CYS A 97 -6.03 -10.52 6.64
C CYS A 97 -6.93 -9.89 7.70
N MET A 98 -7.45 -8.67 7.46
CA MET A 98 -8.36 -8.01 8.37
C MET A 98 -9.70 -8.74 8.44
N ASP A 99 -10.25 -9.15 7.29
CA ASP A 99 -11.48 -9.93 7.23
C ASP A 99 -11.29 -11.31 7.90
N ALA A 100 -10.15 -11.98 7.64
CA ALA A 100 -9.81 -13.25 8.30
C ALA A 100 -9.68 -13.10 9.82
N ALA A 101 -9.01 -12.04 10.31
CA ALA A 101 -8.88 -11.76 11.74
C ALA A 101 -10.24 -11.46 12.39
N ASN A 102 -11.10 -10.68 11.72
CA ASN A 102 -12.44 -10.40 12.21
C ASN A 102 -13.30 -11.67 12.31
N ALA A 103 -13.23 -12.54 11.30
CA ALA A 103 -13.93 -13.83 11.32
C ALA A 103 -13.41 -14.75 12.44
N ALA A 104 -12.08 -14.84 12.61
CA ALA A 104 -11.46 -15.65 13.67
C ALA A 104 -11.81 -15.13 15.08
N LEU A 105 -11.78 -13.80 15.28
CA LEU A 105 -12.21 -13.18 16.53
C LEU A 105 -13.69 -13.44 16.82
N HIS A 106 -14.56 -13.28 15.82
CA HIS A 106 -15.99 -13.52 16.00
C HIS A 106 -16.26 -14.97 16.41
N LYS A 107 -15.69 -15.94 15.69
CA LYS A 107 -15.82 -17.36 16.03
C LYS A 107 -15.32 -17.64 17.45
N TYR A 108 -14.13 -17.15 17.79
CA TYR A 108 -13.51 -17.40 19.09
C TYR A 108 -14.36 -16.85 20.26
N PHE A 109 -14.91 -15.65 20.12
CA PHE A 109 -15.66 -14.99 21.20
C PHE A 109 -17.13 -15.35 21.26
N VAL A 110 -17.76 -15.68 20.13
CA VAL A 110 -19.20 -15.93 20.05
C VAL A 110 -19.52 -17.41 20.15
N ASP A 111 -18.72 -18.25 19.47
CA ASP A 111 -19.00 -19.69 19.38
C ASP A 111 -18.14 -20.45 20.40
N ASP A 112 -16.80 -20.37 20.25
CA ASP A 112 -15.88 -21.27 20.96
C ASP A 112 -15.80 -20.96 22.48
N LEU A 113 -15.84 -19.69 22.89
CA LEU A 113 -15.80 -19.32 24.31
C LEU A 113 -17.07 -19.68 25.07
N SER A 114 -18.24 -19.64 24.42
CA SER A 114 -19.50 -20.07 25.01
C SER A 114 -19.46 -21.58 25.27
N ASP A 115 -19.03 -22.36 24.27
CA ASP A 115 -18.91 -23.82 24.36
C ASP A 115 -17.85 -24.31 25.36
N ILE A 116 -16.84 -23.48 25.66
CA ILE A 116 -15.81 -23.78 26.68
C ILE A 116 -16.28 -23.43 28.10
N MET A 117 -17.22 -22.49 28.23
CA MET A 117 -17.73 -22.02 29.52
C MET A 117 -18.92 -22.82 30.06
N ASP A 118 -19.69 -23.45 29.16
CA ASP A 118 -20.77 -24.39 29.48
C ASP A 118 -20.26 -25.80 29.81
#